data_AF-A0AAD5FHG3-F1
#
_entry.id   AF-A0AAD5FHG3-F1
#
_cell.length_a   1.000
_cell.length_b   1.000
_cell.length_c   1.000
_cell.angle_alpha   90.00
_cell.angle_beta   90.00
_cell.angle_gamma   90.00
#
_symmetry.space_group_name_H-M   'P 1'
#
loop_
_entity.id
_entity.type
_entity.pdbx_description
1 polymer ?
#
loop_
_entity_poly.entity_id
_entity_poly.type
_entity_poly.pdbx_seq_one_letter_code
_entity_poly.pdbx_strand_id
1 'polypeptide(L)'
;RVEYKVLLFVCKAINGLAPPSLAELLKVYQPARTLRSSGHTSLVAPKCNYKMFGGRSFAVQGPKLWNTLPAHIEHNEFVST
;
A
#
# COMPACT_ATOMS: atom_id res chain seq x y z
N ARG A 1 12.00 -11.33 2.09
CA ARG A 1 12.55 -10.99 0.73
C ARG A 1 11.45 -10.63 -0.28
N VAL A 2 10.31 -11.31 -0.32
CA VAL A 2 9.18 -10.97 -1.24
C VAL A 2 8.40 -9.73 -0.77
N GLU A 3 8.13 -9.61 0.54
CA GLU A 3 7.37 -8.50 1.13
C GLU A 3 7.98 -7.13 0.87
N TYR A 4 9.31 -7.02 0.97
CA TYR A 4 10.03 -5.80 0.62
C TYR A 4 9.80 -5.35 -0.83
N LYS A 5 9.83 -6.29 -1.79
CA LYS A 5 9.54 -5.97 -3.20
C LYS A 5 8.09 -5.53 -3.38
N VAL A 6 7.15 -6.19 -2.69
CA VAL A 6 5.74 -5.83 -2.70
C VAL A 6 5.55 -4.40 -2.18
N LEU A 7 6.16 -4.05 -1.04
CA LEU A 7 6.14 -2.70 -0.48
C LEU A 7 6.73 -1.66 -1.44
N LEU A 8 7.86 -1.97 -2.08
CA LEU A 8 8.50 -1.07 -3.03
C LEU A 8 7.64 -0.83 -4.28
N PHE A 9 6.93 -1.86 -4.77
CA PHE A 9 5.94 -1.68 -5.85
C PHE A 9 4.72 -0.88 -5.40
N VAL A 10 4.23 -1.10 -4.18
CA VAL A 10 3.13 -0.30 -3.60
C VAL A 10 3.53 1.16 -3.48
N CYS A 11 4.72 1.46 -2.96
CA CYS A 11 5.24 2.82 -2.87
C CYS A 11 5.32 3.48 -4.25
N LYS A 12 5.92 2.79 -5.23
CA LYS A 12 5.96 3.30 -6.62
C LYS A 12 4.58 3.55 -7.19
N ALA A 13 3.61 2.69 -6.92
CA ALA A 13 2.24 2.87 -7.41
C ALA A 13 1.53 4.06 -6.76
N ILE A 14 1.69 4.28 -5.45
CA ILE A 14 1.15 5.44 -4.75
C ILE A 14 1.78 6.75 -5.26
N ASN A 15 3.07 6.72 -5.58
CA ASN A 15 3.80 7.87 -6.13
C ASN A 15 3.64 8.05 -7.65
N GLY A 16 2.83 7.24 -8.33
CA GLY A 16 2.63 7.34 -9.79
C GLY A 16 3.83 6.90 -10.64
N LEU A 17 4.81 6.21 -10.05
CA LEU A 17 6.01 5.67 -10.70
C LEU A 17 5.85 4.22 -11.19
N ALA A 18 4.73 3.58 -10.91
CA ALA A 18 4.41 2.23 -11.40
C ALA A 18 3.51 2.27 -12.64
N PRO A 19 3.52 1.23 -13.48
CA PRO A 19 2.57 1.09 -14.58
C PRO A 19 1.10 1.19 -14.09
N PRO A 20 0.19 1.80 -14.89
CA PRO A 20 -1.21 1.98 -14.50
C PRO A 20 -1.88 0.67 -14.08
N SER A 21 -1.59 -0.43 -14.78
CA SER A 21 -2.14 -1.76 -14.49
C SER A 21 -1.81 -2.27 -13.08
N LEU A 22 -0.69 -1.85 -12.49
CA LEU A 22 -0.33 -2.18 -11.10
C LEU A 22 -0.98 -1.21 -10.12
N ALA A 23 -1.04 0.08 -10.47
CA ALA A 23 -1.69 1.09 -9.65
C ALA A 23 -3.19 0.86 -9.52
N GLU A 24 -3.87 0.39 -10.57
CA GLU A 24 -5.30 0.07 -10.55
C GLU A 24 -5.66 -1.08 -9.60
N LEU A 25 -4.68 -1.94 -9.25
CA LEU A 25 -4.88 -3.00 -8.25
C LEU A 25 -4.87 -2.46 -6.81
N LEU A 26 -4.43 -1.22 -6.60
CA LEU A 26 -4.30 -0.58 -5.30
C LEU A 26 -5.26 0.60 -5.23
N LYS A 27 -6.03 0.67 -4.14
CA LYS A 27 -6.97 1.76 -3.92
C LYS A 27 -6.55 2.53 -2.68
N VAL A 28 -6.15 3.80 -2.86
CA VAL A 28 -5.84 4.69 -1.74
C VAL A 28 -7.13 4.98 -0.97
N TYR A 29 -7.07 4.84 0.35
CA TYR A 29 -8.20 5.15 1.22
C TYR A 29 -8.34 6.67 1.33
N GLN A 30 -9.47 7.19 0.87
CA GLN A 30 -9.84 8.59 1.03
C GLN A 30 -10.86 8.70 2.17
N PRO A 31 -10.46 9.17 3.36
CA PRO A 31 -11.40 9.35 4.46
C PRO A 31 -12.38 10.48 4.12
N ALA A 32 -13.66 10.32 4.50
CA ALA A 32 -14.66 11.37 4.34
C ALA A 32 -14.36 12.63 5.18
N ARG A 33 -13.51 12.51 6.20
CA ARG A 33 -13.04 13.61 7.03
C ARG A 33 -11.55 13.40 7.36
N THR A 34 -10.72 14.39 7.08
CA THR A 34 -9.32 14.42 7.48
C THR A 34 -9.22 14.59 8.99
N LEU A 35 -8.69 13.59 9.71
CA LEU A 35 -8.37 13.72 11.13
C LEU A 35 -6.97 14.29 11.28
N ARG A 36 -6.68 14.95 12.41
CA ARG A 36 -5.32 15.45 12.69
C ARG A 36 -4.26 14.33 12.78
N SER A 37 -4.69 13.09 13.02
CA SER A 37 -3.85 11.89 12.98
C SER A 37 -3.77 11.23 11.59
N SER A 38 -4.49 11.74 10.57
CA SER A 38 -4.48 11.21 9.19
C SER A 38 -3.22 11.59 8.40
N GLY A 39 -2.05 11.58 9.04
CA GLY A 39 -0.75 11.80 8.38
C GLY A 39 -0.19 10.56 7.68
N HIS A 40 -1.04 9.55 7.43
CA HIS A 40 -0.67 8.23 6.92
C HIS A 40 -1.51 7.88 5.70
N THR A 41 -0.86 7.46 4.60
CA THR A 41 -1.57 7.12 3.36
C THR A 41 -2.04 5.67 3.44
N SER A 42 -3.19 5.40 4.06
CA SER A 42 -3.70 4.03 4.12
C SER A 42 -4.23 3.54 2.77
N LEU A 43 -4.10 2.24 2.51
CA LEU A 43 -4.70 1.56 1.34
C LEU A 43 -5.93 0.74 1.73
N VAL A 44 -6.89 0.63 0.83
CA VAL A 44 -8.05 -0.25 1.00
C VAL A 44 -7.61 -1.69 0.74
N ALA A 45 -7.62 -2.51 1.79
CA ALA A 45 -7.37 -3.95 1.69
C ALA A 45 -8.69 -4.69 1.39
N PRO A 46 -8.83 -5.38 0.24
CA PRO A 46 -10.01 -6.19 -0.03
C PRO A 46 -10.12 -7.34 0.99
N LYS A 47 -11.34 -7.59 1.47
CA LYS A 47 -11.64 -8.73 2.36
C LYS A 47 -11.64 -10.02 1.54
N CYS A 48 -10.50 -10.71 1.47
CA CYS A 48 -10.44 -12.05 0.89
C CYS A 48 -10.79 -13.12 1.94
N ASN A 49 -11.97 -13.72 1.81
CA ASN A 49 -12.43 -14.80 2.68
C ASN A 49 -11.77 -16.17 2.34
N TYR A 50 -11.14 -16.27 1.17
CA TYR A 50 -10.43 -17.47 0.75
C TYR A 50 -8.99 -17.49 1.31
N LYS A 51 -8.85 -18.12 2.48
CA LYS A 51 -7.58 -18.33 3.22
C LYS A 51 -6.44 -18.94 2.39
N MET A 52 -6.76 -19.61 1.26
CA MET A 52 -5.83 -20.47 0.54
C MET A 52 -5.32 -19.91 -0.81
N PHE A 53 -6.07 -19.03 -1.49
CA PHE A 53 -5.70 -18.53 -2.83
C PHE A 53 -5.64 -17.00 -2.96
N GLY A 54 -6.50 -16.24 -2.26
CA GLY A 54 -6.58 -14.79 -2.44
C GLY A 54 -5.63 -13.96 -1.56
N GLY A 55 -5.26 -14.50 -0.39
CA GLY A 55 -4.54 -13.77 0.64
C GLY A 55 -3.12 -13.31 0.27
N ARG A 56 -2.49 -13.98 -0.69
CA ARG A 56 -1.12 -13.67 -1.16
C ARG A 56 -1.10 -12.83 -2.45
N SER A 57 -2.25 -12.48 -3.00
CA SER A 57 -2.30 -11.64 -4.19
C SER A 57 -1.75 -10.24 -3.89
N PHE A 58 -1.16 -9.58 -4.88
CA PHE A 58 -0.62 -8.23 -4.72
C PHE A 58 -1.68 -7.24 -4.22
N ALA A 59 -2.90 -7.35 -4.75
CA ALA A 59 -4.05 -6.51 -4.38
C ALA A 59 -4.50 -6.70 -2.91
N VAL A 60 -4.14 -7.80 -2.26
CA VAL A 60 -4.50 -8.08 -0.85
C VAL A 60 -3.30 -7.86 0.07
N GLN A 61 -2.18 -8.48 -0.26
CA GLN A 61 -0.98 -8.47 0.56
C GLN A 61 -0.28 -7.10 0.51
N GLY A 62 -0.35 -6.38 -0.61
CA GLY A 62 0.20 -5.03 -0.75
C GLY A 62 -0.42 -4.04 0.23
N PRO A 63 -1.74 -3.79 0.17
CA PRO A 63 -2.44 -2.93 1.14
C PRO A 63 -2.26 -3.38 2.59
N LYS A 64 -2.25 -4.70 2.84
CA LYS A 64 -2.09 -5.24 4.20
C LYS A 64 -0.70 -4.94 4.77
N LEU A 65 0.37 -5.15 3.99
CA LEU A 65 1.74 -4.86 4.42
C LEU A 65 1.95 -3.35 4.59
N TRP A 66 1.46 -2.56 3.63
CA TRP A 66 1.56 -1.11 3.67
C TRP A 66 0.89 -0.54 4.92
N ASN A 67 -0.35 -0.96 5.23
CA ASN A 67 -1.06 -0.49 6.42
C ASN A 67 -0.44 -0.96 7.75
N THR A 68 0.42 -1.98 7.75
CA THR A 68 1.19 -2.38 8.94
C THR A 68 2.48 -1.58 9.13
N LEU A 69 2.91 -0.79 8.13
CA LEU A 69 4.08 0.05 8.27
C LEU A 69 3.79 1.23 9.21
N PRO A 70 4.74 1.56 10.09
CA PRO A 70 4.63 2.79 10.87
C PRO A 70 4.78 4.01 9.96
N ALA A 71 3.96 5.03 10.19
CA ALA A 71 3.83 6.21 9.32
C ALA A 71 5.15 6.98 9.06
N HIS A 72 6.17 6.82 9.91
CA HIS A 72 7.47 7.45 9.71
C HIS A 72 8.31 6.81 8.59
N ILE A 73 8.03 5.56 8.20
CA ILE A 73 8.77 4.85 7.14
C ILE A 73 8.23 5.23 5.77
N GLU A 74 6.93 5.50 5.65
CA GLU A 74 6.30 5.85 4.37
C GLU A 74 6.79 7.17 3.80
N HIS A 75 7.15 8.13 4.66
CA HIS A 75 7.71 9.41 4.26
C HIS A 75 9.23 9.39 4.08
N ASN A 76 9.93 8.32 4.47
CA ASN A 76 11.40 8.28 4.49
C ASN A 76 12.03 7.80 3.17
N GLU A 77 11.26 7.57 2.10
CA GLU A 77 11.80 7.15 0.80
C GLU A 77 12.26 8.33 -0.08
N PHE A 78 12.46 9.51 0.50
CA PHE A 78 13.29 10.57 -0.07
C PHE A 78 14.64 10.67 0.66
N VAL A 79 15.35 9.54 0.81
CA VAL A 79 16.81 9.63 0.93
C VAL A 79 17.35 9.76 -0.49
N SER A 80 17.60 11.01 -0.85
CA SER A 80 18.31 11.43 -2.05
C SER A 80 19.59 10.61 -2.26
N THR A 81 19.77 10.05 -3.45
CA THR A 81 21.07 9.90 -4.11
C THR A 81 20.85 9.94 -5.60
#